data_AF-A0A7X4DRL4-F1
#
_entry.id   AF-A0A7X4DRL4-F1
#
_cell.length_a   1.000
_cell.length_b   1.000
_cell.length_c   1.000
_cell.angle_alpha   90.00
_cell.angle_beta   90.00
_cell.angle_gamma   90.00
#
_symmetry.space_group_name_H-M   'P 1'
#
loop_
_entity.id
_entity.type
_entity.pdbx_description
1 polymer ?
#
loop_
_entity_poly.entity_id
_entity_poly.type
_entity_poly.pdbx_seq_one_letter_code
_entity_poly.pdbx_strand_id
1 'polypeptide(L)'
;MSGDNFIQLFDPVFMSLRPGCTIIHGTSANSPCWRDNREAAHLGWQPKVNAEVSRKAMAAEIEPPARGEANARFEDGASCGDGIHES
;
A
#
# COMPACT_ATOMS: atom_id res chain seq x y z
N MET A 1 1.68 1.80 3.93
CA MET A 1 1.04 3.13 3.83
C MET A 1 1.62 4.03 4.91
N SER A 2 2.03 5.27 4.59
CA SER A 2 2.39 6.23 5.65
C SER A 2 1.15 6.88 6.26
N GLY A 3 1.23 7.28 7.54
CA GLY A 3 0.13 7.99 8.22
C GLY A 3 -0.29 9.27 7.49
N ASP A 4 0.69 10.09 7.06
CA ASP A 4 0.41 11.35 6.36
C ASP A 4 -0.34 11.17 5.04
N ASN A 5 0.01 10.14 4.26
CA ASN A 5 -0.69 9.86 3.00
C ASN A 5 -2.11 9.36 3.25
N PHE A 6 -2.31 8.61 4.33
CA PHE A 6 -3.64 8.15 4.72
C PHE A 6 -4.51 9.31 5.20
N ILE A 7 -3.99 10.22 6.02
CA ILE A 7 -4.72 11.42 6.45
C ILE A 7 -5.07 12.30 5.23
N GLN A 8 -4.12 12.50 4.31
CA GLN A 8 -4.35 13.27 3.07
C GLN A 8 -5.40 12.65 2.13
N LEU A 9 -5.75 11.36 2.30
CA LEU A 9 -6.82 10.72 1.53
C LEU A 9 -8.22 11.16 2.01
N PHE A 10 -8.36 11.63 3.26
CA PHE A 10 -9.66 12.02 3.80
C PHE A 10 -10.24 13.20 3.04
N ASP A 11 -9.46 14.26 2.81
CA ASP A 11 -9.93 15.46 2.11
C ASP A 11 -10.62 15.16 0.77
N PRO A 12 -9.99 14.46 -0.20
CA PRO A 12 -10.63 14.15 -1.48
C PRO A 12 -11.81 13.18 -1.36
N VAL A 13 -11.83 12.28 -0.36
CA VAL A 13 -12.96 11.36 -0.14
C VAL A 13 -14.17 12.09 0.42
N PHE A 14 -13.98 12.98 1.41
CA PHE A 14 -15.08 13.66 2.11
C PHE A 14 -15.53 14.95 1.41
N MET A 15 -14.65 15.61 0.66
CA MET A 15 -14.94 16.89 0.00
C MET A 15 -15.33 16.72 -1.48
N SER A 16 -15.18 15.53 -2.06
CA SER A 16 -15.64 15.27 -3.43
C SER A 16 -17.16 15.35 -3.50
N LEU A 17 -17.67 16.02 -4.54
CA LEU A 17 -19.11 16.10 -4.80
C LEU A 17 -19.71 14.73 -5.18
N ARG A 18 -18.89 13.83 -5.74
CA ARG A 18 -19.32 12.53 -6.28
C ARG A 18 -18.25 11.46 -6.02
N PRO A 19 -18.03 11.04 -4.77
CA PRO A 19 -17.05 9.99 -4.47
C PRO A 19 -17.50 8.60 -4.95
N GLY A 20 -18.82 8.39 -5.03
CA GLY A 20 -19.42 7.12 -5.45
C GLY A 20 -19.00 5.95 -4.54
N CYS A 21 -18.87 4.76 -5.13
CA CYS A 21 -18.30 3.58 -4.49
C CYS A 21 -16.90 3.29 -5.07
N THR A 22 -16.05 4.32 -5.14
CA THR A 22 -14.74 4.23 -5.77
C THR A 22 -13.79 3.36 -4.95
N ILE A 23 -13.18 2.36 -5.59
CA ILE A 23 -12.12 1.54 -4.99
C ILE A 23 -10.81 2.33 -5.07
N ILE A 24 -10.12 2.42 -3.94
CA ILE A 24 -8.81 3.08 -3.84
C ILE A 24 -7.86 2.11 -3.15
N HIS A 25 -6.73 1.83 -3.77
CA HIS A 25 -5.65 1.09 -3.14
C HIS A 25 -4.89 2.01 -2.18
N GLY A 26 -4.92 1.66 -0.89
CA GLY A 26 -4.26 2.41 0.18
C GLY A 26 -2.74 2.26 0.20
N THR A 27 -2.06 2.64 -0.88
CA THR A 27 -0.60 2.62 -0.98
C THR A 27 -0.04 4.03 -1.10
N SER A 28 1.15 4.25 -0.56
CA SER A 28 1.91 5.49 -0.76
C SER A 28 2.52 5.51 -2.17
N ALA A 29 3.20 6.60 -2.56
CA ALA A 29 3.82 6.75 -3.88
C ALA A 29 5.12 5.95 -3.99
N ASN A 30 5.04 4.63 -3.75
CA ASN A 30 6.19 3.74 -3.73
C ASN A 30 6.69 3.49 -5.16
N SER A 31 8.01 3.56 -5.37
CA SER A 31 8.58 3.28 -6.71
C SER A 31 8.29 1.85 -7.17
N PRO A 32 8.48 0.81 -6.34
CA PRO A 32 7.88 -0.49 -6.59
C PRO A 32 6.41 -0.41 -6.20
N CYS A 33 5.51 -0.57 -7.18
CA CYS A 33 4.07 -0.53 -6.96
C CYS A 33 3.38 -1.70 -7.64
N TRP A 34 2.47 -2.37 -6.93
CA TRP A 34 1.62 -3.45 -7.46
C TRP A 34 0.20 -2.99 -7.76
N ARG A 35 -0.15 -1.77 -7.35
CA ARG A 35 -1.49 -1.22 -7.41
C ARG A 35 -1.54 0.02 -8.28
N ASP A 36 -2.69 0.23 -8.90
CA ASP A 36 -2.92 1.32 -9.84
C ASP A 36 -4.22 2.04 -9.49
N ASN A 37 -4.11 3.33 -9.15
CA ASN A 37 -5.24 4.18 -8.76
C ASN A 37 -5.69 5.13 -9.88
N ARG A 38 -5.29 4.92 -11.15
CA ARG A 38 -5.66 5.80 -12.27
C ARG A 38 -7.18 6.00 -12.42
N GLU A 39 -7.98 4.97 -12.20
CA GLU A 39 -9.46 5.07 -12.26
C GLU A 39 -10.05 5.92 -11.12
N ALA A 40 -9.36 6.01 -9.99
CA ALA A 40 -9.72 6.86 -8.85
C ALA A 40 -9.17 8.30 -8.96
N ALA A 41 -8.46 8.65 -10.05
CA ALA A 41 -7.81 9.95 -10.22
C ALA A 41 -8.80 11.12 -10.17
N HIS A 42 -10.08 10.89 -10.47
CA HIS A 42 -11.15 11.88 -10.38
C HIS A 42 -11.37 12.43 -8.94
N LEU A 43 -10.89 11.72 -7.91
CA LEU A 43 -10.90 12.20 -6.52
C LEU A 43 -9.79 13.23 -6.25
N GLY A 44 -8.76 13.32 -7.10
CA GLY A 44 -7.67 14.28 -6.95
C GLY A 44 -6.65 13.93 -5.86
N TRP A 45 -6.73 12.73 -5.25
CA TRP A 45 -5.74 12.27 -4.28
C TRP A 45 -4.42 11.87 -4.96
N GLN A 46 -3.30 12.35 -4.44
CA GLN A 46 -1.95 11.98 -4.88
C GLN A 46 -1.05 11.77 -3.65
N PRO A 47 -0.65 10.52 -3.33
CA PRO A 47 0.25 10.26 -2.21
C PRO A 47 1.64 10.86 -2.48
N LYS A 48 2.34 11.30 -1.44
CA LYS A 48 3.63 12.03 -1.55
C LYS A 48 4.83 11.26 -1.01
N VAL A 49 4.61 10.45 0.02
CA VAL A 49 5.69 9.65 0.62
C VAL A 49 6.00 8.43 -0.26
N ASN A 50 7.28 8.08 -0.38
CA ASN A 50 7.76 6.90 -1.09
C ASN A 50 8.58 6.02 -0.12
N ALA A 51 8.24 4.74 0.01
CA ALA A 51 8.93 3.81 0.91
C ALA A 51 10.40 3.53 0.51
N GLU A 52 10.80 3.84 -0.73
CA GLU A 52 12.16 3.61 -1.22
C GLU A 52 13.23 4.35 -0.40
N VAL A 53 12.87 5.46 0.27
CA VAL A 53 13.75 6.19 1.19
C VAL A 53 14.23 5.32 2.36
N SER A 54 13.45 4.30 2.74
CA SER A 54 13.75 3.38 3.84
C SER A 54 14.50 2.12 3.39
N ARG A 55 14.66 1.88 2.07
CA ARG A 55 15.25 0.63 1.55
C ARG A 55 16.63 0.34 2.12
N LYS A 56 17.49 1.36 2.21
CA LYS A 56 18.86 1.20 2.73
C LYS A 56 18.87 0.84 4.21
N ALA A 57 18.02 1.48 5.01
CA ALA A 57 17.90 1.19 6.44
C ALA A 57 17.38 -0.24 6.65
N MET A 58 16.33 -0.63 5.93
CA MET A 58 15.79 -1.98 6.00
C MET A 58 16.83 -3.05 5.62
N ALA A 59 17.58 -2.85 4.55
CA ALA A 59 18.62 -3.79 4.12
C ALA A 59 19.79 -3.93 5.11
N ALA A 60 19.94 -2.99 6.06
CA ALA A 60 20.94 -3.09 7.13
C ALA A 60 20.42 -3.84 8.36
N GLU A 61 19.10 -3.93 8.53
CA GLU A 61 18.46 -4.48 9.72
C GLU A 61 17.80 -5.85 9.47
N ILE A 62 17.39 -6.13 8.23
CA ILE A 62 16.53 -7.26 7.89
C ILE A 62 17.09 -7.98 6.66
N GLU A 63 17.31 -9.29 6.79
CA GLU A 63 17.62 -10.16 5.66
C GLU A 63 16.38 -10.30 4.75
N PRO A 64 16.50 -10.11 3.42
CA PRO A 64 15.38 -10.29 2.51
C PRO A 64 14.80 -11.72 2.56
N PRO A 65 13.48 -11.89 2.45
CA PRO A 65 12.87 -13.22 2.40
C PRO A 65 13.36 -14.01 1.19
N ALA A 66 13.50 -15.32 1.33
CA ALA A 66 13.87 -16.16 0.20
C ALA A 66 12.78 -16.13 -0.88
N ARG A 67 13.17 -16.27 -2.16
CA ARG A 67 12.26 -16.20 -3.32
C ARG A 67 11.05 -17.16 -3.24
N GLY A 68 11.20 -18.27 -2.51
CA GLY A 68 10.14 -19.27 -2.33
C GLY A 68 9.11 -18.92 -1.27
N GLU A 69 9.42 -17.99 -0.36
CA GLU A 69 8.59 -17.63 0.79
C GLU A 69 7.38 -16.78 0.39
N ALA A 70 6.29 -16.90 1.15
CA ALA A 70 5.05 -16.17 0.88
C ALA A 70 5.27 -14.64 0.84
N ASN A 71 6.11 -14.11 1.73
CA ASN A 71 6.51 -12.70 1.79
C ASN A 71 7.13 -12.16 0.49
N ALA A 72 7.78 -13.01 -0.30
CA ALA A 72 8.40 -12.63 -1.57
C ALA A 72 7.50 -12.92 -2.78
N ARG A 73 6.47 -13.76 -2.62
CA ARG A 73 5.68 -14.34 -3.73
C ARG A 73 4.27 -13.77 -3.85
N PHE A 74 3.64 -13.47 -2.72
CA PHE A 74 2.24 -13.07 -2.68
C PHE A 74 2.12 -11.67 -2.12
N GLU A 75 1.13 -10.92 -2.61
CA GLU A 75 0.99 -9.52 -2.23
C GLU A 75 0.61 -9.33 -0.76
N ASP A 76 -0.11 -10.30 -0.21
CA ASP A 76 -0.54 -10.32 1.18
C ASP A 76 0.52 -10.95 2.12
N GLY A 77 1.66 -11.36 1.55
CA GLY A 77 2.81 -11.88 2.28
C GLY A 77 2.51 -13.13 3.11
N ALA A 78 3.00 -13.15 4.35
CA ALA A 78 2.88 -14.26 5.28
C ALA A 78 1.44 -14.73 5.52
N SER A 79 0.44 -13.84 5.39
CA SER A 79 -0.98 -14.20 5.50
C SER A 79 -1.38 -15.31 4.52
N CYS A 80 -0.75 -15.37 3.34
CA CYS A 80 -1.01 -16.45 2.37
C CYS A 80 -0.46 -17.82 2.81
N GLY A 81 0.40 -17.86 3.83
CA GLY A 81 0.86 -19.08 4.49
C GLY A 81 0.15 -19.35 5.81
N ASP A 82 -0.71 -18.45 6.27
CA ASP A 82 -1.42 -18.58 7.54
C ASP A 82 -2.63 -19.49 7.37
N GLY A 83 -2.74 -20.47 8.26
CA GLY A 83 -3.76 -21.52 8.18
C GLY A 83 -5.15 -21.03 8.61
N ILE A 84 -6.10 -21.97 8.67
CA ILE A 84 -7.41 -21.68 9.26
C ILE A 84 -7.27 -21.71 10.78
N HIS A 85 -7.59 -20.60 11.45
CA HIS A 85 -7.58 -20.49 12.91
C HIS A 85 -8.81 -21.16 13.52
N GLU A 86 -8.63 -21.88 14.63
CA GLU A 86 -9.72 -22.42 15.44
C GLU A 86 -10.07 -21.47 16.59
N SER A 87 -11.34 -21.48 17.02
CA SER A 87 -11.91 -20.58 18.04
C SER A 87 -11.69 -21.05 19.48
#